data_AF-A0A1G2NYI1-F1
#
_entry.id   AF-A0A1G2NYI1-F1
#
_cell.length_a   1.000
_cell.length_b   1.000
_cell.length_c   1.000
_cell.angle_alpha   90.00
_cell.angle_beta   90.00
_cell.angle_gamma   90.00
#
_symmetry.space_group_name_H-M   'P 1'
#
loop_
_entity.id
_entity.type
_entity.pdbx_description
1 polymer ?
#
loop_
_entity_poly.entity_id
_entity_poly.type
_entity_poly.pdbx_seq_one_letter_code
_entity_poly.pdbx_strand_id
1 'polypeptide(L)'
;MRNREFVFIPKIEYELVAERSEANLSNLQFPTWCSILELARTHFSEKVPPRKFGKAAEPHRSKPQKNPEKNIGSPTRLWREPYFNFGGRKFFNHMNQKGFINIAIIIGIVVIAGITGYFVLSQRTTTSPLPTPTPTPPISTSTTPTQTPTTNSGSSTITVSLGQEFTLKKGETARVKGLNVFLKVKDFIYSPCPKGSQCIWSGLAVVYEISVDGKVYNASMGNPPPEVPYDVFVKNTDYKTYATFVINTPQVSCTSQSGISQDECWRGLAKRFSDQTYCGKIQNLLTKDACFEDLAEQLSNSNLCQNVSSPKHYCQYLKLVSQNALDQCGSIIIFHWRVSCFKEIAKKSGQGINVCNSLEPSKATVCKELISGPDY
;
A
#
# COMPACT_ATOMS: atom_id res chain seq x y z
N MET A 1 -27.39 59.80 -0.71
CA MET A 1 -26.07 60.45 -0.63
C MET A 1 -25.50 60.30 0.77
N ARG A 2 -24.42 59.53 0.93
CA ARG A 2 -23.20 59.88 1.68
C ARG A 2 -22.20 58.75 1.49
N ASN A 3 -21.21 59.07 0.67
CA ASN A 3 -20.00 58.32 0.38
C ASN A 3 -19.28 57.97 1.69
N ARG A 4 -18.83 56.71 1.83
CA ARG A 4 -17.76 56.36 2.77
C ARG A 4 -16.55 56.00 1.93
N GLU A 5 -15.58 56.91 1.92
CA GLU A 5 -14.26 56.72 1.35
C GLU A 5 -13.51 55.66 2.16
N PHE A 6 -12.99 54.65 1.47
CA PHE A 6 -12.02 53.71 2.02
C PHE A 6 -10.62 54.28 1.77
N VAL A 7 -9.93 54.62 2.85
CA VAL A 7 -8.53 55.02 2.84
C VAL A 7 -7.67 53.76 2.72
N PHE A 8 -6.93 53.64 1.62
CA PHE A 8 -5.92 52.60 1.41
C PHE A 8 -4.60 53.03 2.07
N ILE A 9 -4.08 52.21 2.99
CA ILE A 9 -2.72 52.34 3.52
C ILE A 9 -1.80 51.42 2.71
N PRO A 10 -0.65 51.91 2.19
CA PRO A 10 0.23 51.13 1.35
C PRO A 10 1.13 50.14 2.13
N LYS A 11 1.48 49.09 1.40
CA LYS A 11 2.38 47.96 1.66
C LYS A 11 3.62 48.33 2.49
N ILE A 12 3.86 47.62 3.58
CA ILE A 12 5.14 47.62 4.30
C ILE A 12 6.04 46.58 3.63
N GLU A 13 7.20 47.01 3.16
CA GLU A 13 8.27 46.17 2.61
C GLU A 13 8.94 45.39 3.75
N TYR A 14 9.15 44.10 3.54
CA TYR A 14 9.93 43.26 4.45
C TYR A 14 11.40 43.40 4.05
N GLU A 15 12.14 44.19 4.82
CA GLU A 15 13.58 44.34 4.71
C GLU A 15 14.29 43.06 5.21
N LEU A 16 15.18 42.53 4.38
CA LEU A 16 16.05 41.40 4.68
C LEU A 16 17.14 41.84 5.67
N VAL A 17 17.05 41.41 6.92
CA VAL A 17 18.19 41.44 7.86
C VAL A 17 18.66 40.02 8.10
N ALA A 18 19.67 39.61 7.34
CA ALA A 18 20.49 38.46 7.65
C ALA A 18 21.62 38.92 8.59
N GLU A 19 21.38 38.85 9.90
CA GLU A 19 22.45 39.05 10.89
C GLU A 19 23.17 37.71 11.13
N ARG A 20 24.41 37.69 10.65
CA ARG A 20 25.39 36.62 10.75
C ARG A 20 25.92 36.60 12.19
N SER A 21 25.50 35.63 13.00
CA SER A 21 26.12 35.40 14.31
C SER A 21 27.49 34.72 14.11
N GLU A 22 28.54 35.54 14.09
CA GLU A 22 29.91 35.07 14.24
C GLU A 22 30.10 34.51 15.66
N ALA A 23 30.28 33.19 15.75
CA ALA A 23 30.60 32.55 17.02
C ALA A 23 32.04 32.89 17.42
N ASN A 24 32.18 33.61 18.53
CA ASN A 24 33.43 33.96 19.17
C ASN A 24 34.15 32.67 19.66
N LEU A 25 35.29 32.35 19.04
CA LEU A 25 36.07 31.12 19.23
C LEU A 25 36.96 31.10 20.50
N SER A 26 36.73 31.99 21.47
CA SER A 26 37.68 32.21 22.57
C SER A 26 37.27 31.64 23.93
N ASN A 27 36.21 30.81 24.03
CA ASN A 27 35.79 30.29 25.34
C ASN A 27 35.14 28.90 25.35
N LEU A 28 35.73 27.94 24.62
CA LEU A 28 35.39 26.52 24.73
C LEU A 28 36.45 25.78 25.54
N GLN A 29 36.24 25.69 26.85
CA GLN A 29 36.98 24.81 27.74
C GLN A 29 36.35 23.42 27.69
N PHE A 30 37.00 22.47 27.03
CA PHE A 30 36.58 21.07 26.97
C PHE A 30 37.08 20.32 28.23
N PRO A 31 36.21 19.64 29.01
CA PRO A 31 36.68 18.73 30.05
C PRO A 31 37.23 17.44 29.43
N THR A 32 38.44 17.08 29.86
CA THR A 32 39.16 15.84 29.53
C THR A 32 38.48 14.63 30.18
N TRP A 33 37.83 13.78 29.40
CA TRP A 33 37.63 12.36 29.72
C TRP A 33 38.05 11.49 28.53
N CYS A 34 39.33 11.14 28.53
CA CYS A 34 39.83 9.91 27.93
C CYS A 34 39.58 8.72 28.88
N SER A 35 39.56 7.52 28.29
CA SER A 35 40.05 6.23 28.86
C SER A 35 39.09 5.04 28.97
N ILE A 36 38.02 4.91 28.16
CA ILE A 36 37.23 3.64 28.08
C ILE A 36 37.12 3.09 26.64
N LEU A 37 38.14 3.26 25.81
CA LEU A 37 38.17 2.62 24.47
C LEU A 37 39.43 1.79 24.16
N GLU A 38 40.34 1.62 25.12
CA GLU A 38 41.50 0.73 24.96
C GLU A 38 41.35 -0.65 25.64
N LEU A 39 40.33 -0.88 26.46
CA LEU A 39 40.16 -2.15 27.20
C LEU A 39 39.39 -3.25 26.44
N ALA A 40 38.86 -2.98 25.24
CA ALA A 40 38.08 -3.96 24.47
C ALA A 40 38.90 -4.69 23.38
N ARG A 41 40.23 -4.50 23.32
CA ARG A 41 41.08 -5.06 22.24
C ARG A 41 41.97 -6.25 22.60
N THR A 42 41.86 -6.83 23.78
CA THR A 42 42.77 -7.92 24.22
C THR A 42 42.10 -9.18 24.80
N HIS A 43 40.77 -9.33 24.73
CA HIS A 43 40.08 -10.48 25.37
C HIS A 43 39.34 -11.48 24.47
N PHE A 44 39.50 -11.43 23.14
CA PHE A 44 39.01 -12.50 22.25
C PHE A 44 40.12 -12.97 21.29
N SER A 45 41.11 -13.65 21.85
CA SER A 45 42.00 -14.54 21.10
C SER A 45 41.91 -15.92 21.74
N GLU A 46 40.81 -16.62 21.47
CA GLU A 46 40.64 -18.02 21.84
C GLU A 46 40.62 -18.89 20.58
N LYS A 47 41.47 -19.92 20.65
CA LYS A 47 41.93 -20.78 19.56
C LYS A 47 40.79 -21.58 18.94
N VAL A 48 40.59 -21.43 17.63
CA VAL A 48 39.81 -22.38 16.81
C VAL A 48 40.74 -23.54 16.40
N PRO A 49 40.43 -24.81 16.71
CA PRO A 49 41.23 -25.94 16.24
C PRO A 49 41.01 -26.21 14.73
N PRO A 50 42.01 -26.72 14.01
CA PRO A 50 41.97 -26.79 12.55
C PRO A 50 41.00 -27.87 12.04
N ARG A 51 40.14 -27.48 11.08
CA ARG A 51 39.36 -28.41 10.25
C ARG A 51 40.32 -29.26 9.40
N LYS A 52 40.18 -30.58 9.52
CA LYS A 52 40.91 -31.57 8.73
C LYS A 52 40.55 -31.45 7.24
N PHE A 53 41.57 -31.38 6.39
CA PHE A 53 41.47 -31.52 4.95
C PHE A 53 41.02 -32.94 4.59
N GLY A 54 39.83 -33.06 4.00
CA GLY A 54 39.35 -34.26 3.32
C GLY A 54 39.84 -34.30 1.88
N LYS A 55 40.21 -35.50 1.44
CA LYS A 55 40.98 -35.82 0.23
C LYS A 55 40.31 -35.44 -1.10
N ALA A 56 41.18 -35.16 -2.07
CA ALA A 56 40.90 -34.99 -3.49
C ALA A 56 40.27 -36.25 -4.11
N ALA A 57 39.33 -36.03 -5.03
CA ALA A 57 38.94 -36.99 -6.06
C ALA A 57 39.28 -36.40 -7.43
N GLU A 58 40.01 -37.18 -8.23
CA GLU A 58 40.51 -36.86 -9.57
C GLU A 58 39.41 -36.78 -10.65
N PRO A 59 39.70 -36.15 -11.81
CA PRO A 59 38.70 -35.76 -12.79
C PRO A 59 38.48 -36.83 -13.87
N HIS A 60 37.21 -37.09 -14.21
CA HIS A 60 36.88 -37.81 -15.43
C HIS A 60 36.76 -36.85 -16.63
N ARG A 61 37.73 -36.98 -17.53
CA ARG A 61 37.77 -36.52 -18.93
C ARG A 61 36.76 -37.37 -19.74
N SER A 62 35.86 -36.87 -20.59
CA SER A 62 36.02 -36.49 -22.02
C SER A 62 34.56 -36.42 -22.56
N LYS A 63 34.08 -35.54 -23.48
CA LYS A 63 34.48 -35.24 -24.87
C LYS A 63 33.60 -34.06 -25.39
N PRO A 64 33.92 -33.46 -26.55
CA PRO A 64 33.46 -32.12 -26.95
C PRO A 64 32.20 -32.14 -27.82
N GLN A 65 31.46 -31.03 -27.86
CA GLN A 65 30.43 -30.82 -28.89
C GLN A 65 30.40 -29.37 -29.42
N LYS A 66 30.76 -29.29 -30.72
CA LYS A 66 30.37 -28.37 -31.80
C LYS A 66 29.74 -27.01 -31.44
N ASN A 67 30.38 -25.96 -31.96
CA ASN A 67 29.72 -24.72 -32.41
C ASN A 67 28.87 -25.03 -33.67
N PRO A 68 27.67 -24.42 -33.82
CA PRO A 68 27.59 -23.30 -34.75
C PRO A 68 26.69 -22.13 -34.30
N GLU A 69 27.18 -20.94 -34.66
CA GLU A 69 26.52 -19.73 -35.17
C GLU A 69 25.25 -19.14 -34.52
N LYS A 70 25.42 -17.86 -34.19
CA LYS A 70 24.48 -16.77 -33.90
C LYS A 70 23.10 -16.89 -34.57
N ASN A 71 22.05 -16.63 -33.79
CA ASN A 71 21.04 -15.63 -34.16
C ASN A 71 20.48 -14.92 -32.92
N ILE A 72 20.37 -13.60 -33.05
CA ILE A 72 19.90 -12.63 -32.05
C ILE A 72 18.38 -12.70 -31.99
N GLY A 73 17.82 -12.77 -30.78
CA GLY A 73 16.39 -12.54 -30.56
C GLY A 73 15.87 -13.01 -29.21
N SER A 74 15.79 -12.07 -28.25
CA SER A 74 15.02 -12.10 -26.99
C SER A 74 15.62 -12.86 -25.79
N PRO A 75 15.52 -12.26 -24.60
CA PRO A 75 15.11 -13.04 -23.43
C PRO A 75 13.94 -12.39 -22.72
N THR A 76 12.82 -13.10 -22.75
CA THR A 76 11.66 -12.94 -21.87
C THR A 76 11.99 -13.51 -20.49
N ARG A 77 11.55 -12.77 -19.46
CA ARG A 77 11.11 -13.23 -18.12
C ARG A 77 12.12 -13.93 -17.21
N LEU A 78 12.51 -13.22 -16.16
CA LEU A 78 12.51 -13.72 -14.79
C LEU A 78 12.74 -12.53 -13.85
N TRP A 79 11.67 -11.99 -13.27
CA TRP A 79 11.59 -11.46 -11.89
C TRP A 79 10.12 -11.09 -11.66
N ARG A 80 9.38 -12.08 -11.14
CA ARG A 80 8.03 -11.93 -10.59
C ARG A 80 8.17 -11.26 -9.23
N GLU A 81 7.36 -10.23 -8.99
CA GLU A 81 7.25 -9.49 -7.73
C GLU A 81 7.04 -10.38 -6.51
N PRO A 82 7.28 -9.81 -5.32
CA PRO A 82 6.22 -9.81 -4.32
C PRO A 82 5.64 -8.40 -4.14
N TYR A 83 4.36 -8.27 -4.48
CA TYR A 83 3.53 -7.10 -4.21
C TYR A 83 3.43 -6.83 -2.71
N PHE A 84 3.71 -5.58 -2.34
CA PHE A 84 3.49 -5.04 -1.00
C PHE A 84 1.99 -4.84 -0.74
N ASN A 85 1.46 -5.57 0.25
CA ASN A 85 0.19 -5.28 0.89
C ASN A 85 0.41 -4.15 1.92
N PHE A 86 -0.09 -2.95 1.66
CA PHE A 86 -0.20 -1.91 2.68
C PHE A 86 -1.47 -2.13 3.52
N GLY A 87 -1.49 -3.26 4.24
CA GLY A 87 -2.34 -3.43 5.41
C GLY A 87 -1.73 -2.65 6.56
N GLY A 88 -2.53 -1.79 7.21
CA GLY A 88 -2.09 -0.88 8.25
C GLY A 88 -1.16 -1.53 9.29
N ARG A 89 0.10 -1.11 9.29
CA ARG A 89 1.00 -1.20 10.45
C ARG A 89 1.60 0.16 10.74
N LYS A 90 1.61 0.49 12.03
CA LYS A 90 2.13 1.71 12.63
C LYS A 90 3.59 1.95 12.22
N PHE A 91 3.85 2.98 11.42
CA PHE A 91 5.20 3.38 10.98
C PHE A 91 5.94 4.34 11.92
N PHE A 92 5.47 4.55 13.15
CA PHE A 92 6.19 5.34 14.15
C PHE A 92 6.75 4.43 15.24
N ASN A 93 7.86 3.73 14.97
CA ASN A 93 8.64 3.18 16.08
C ASN A 93 10.14 3.08 15.84
N HIS A 94 10.68 3.87 14.92
CA HIS A 94 12.13 3.90 14.72
C HIS A 94 12.64 5.31 14.39
N MET A 95 12.32 6.27 15.26
CA MET A 95 13.05 7.54 15.34
C MET A 95 13.74 7.63 16.69
N ASN A 96 14.99 8.11 16.65
CA ASN A 96 15.92 8.17 17.76
C ASN A 96 15.22 8.57 19.08
N GLN A 97 15.26 7.68 20.08
CA GLN A 97 14.45 7.71 21.30
C GLN A 97 14.50 9.06 22.05
N LYS A 98 15.60 9.80 21.87
CA LYS A 98 15.84 11.12 22.49
C LYS A 98 15.03 12.27 21.87
N GLY A 99 14.61 12.16 20.60
CA GLY A 99 13.81 13.21 19.93
C GLY A 99 12.30 13.06 20.17
N PHE A 100 11.81 11.82 20.28
CA PHE A 100 10.39 11.54 20.41
C PHE A 100 9.83 11.89 21.79
N ILE A 101 10.64 11.80 22.84
CA ILE A 101 10.26 12.19 24.21
C ILE A 101 9.94 13.69 24.28
N ASN A 102 10.77 14.55 23.68
CA ASN A 102 10.51 16.00 23.69
C ASN A 102 9.24 16.37 22.92
N ILE A 103 8.97 15.70 21.79
CA ILE A 103 7.74 15.92 21.01
C ILE A 103 6.50 15.44 21.78
N ALA A 104 6.57 14.29 22.44
CA ALA A 104 5.47 13.77 23.25
C ALA A 104 5.15 14.67 24.46
N ILE A 105 6.16 15.26 25.10
CA ILE A 105 5.99 16.21 26.21
C ILE A 105 5.27 17.49 25.73
N ILE A 106 5.67 18.05 24.58
CA ILE A 106 5.02 19.26 24.04
C ILE A 106 3.55 19.00 23.70
N ILE A 107 3.25 17.87 23.05
CA ILE A 107 1.86 17.50 22.73
C ILE A 107 1.05 17.29 24.02
N GLY A 108 1.62 16.66 25.04
CA GLY A 108 0.99 16.50 26.35
C GLY A 108 0.62 17.83 27.01
N ILE A 109 1.53 18.82 26.99
CA ILE A 109 1.27 20.15 27.57
C ILE A 109 0.15 20.87 26.82
N VAL A 110 0.13 20.81 25.49
CA VAL A 110 -0.92 21.46 24.68
C VAL A 110 -2.29 20.84 24.94
N VAL A 111 -2.38 19.52 25.07
CA VAL A 111 -3.63 18.82 25.38
C VAL A 111 -4.12 19.17 26.79
N ILE A 112 -3.23 19.21 27.79
CA ILE A 112 -3.61 19.58 29.16
C ILE A 112 -4.08 21.03 29.24
N ALA A 113 -3.38 21.97 28.57
CA ALA A 113 -3.79 23.37 28.51
C ALA A 113 -5.14 23.53 27.78
N GLY A 114 -5.36 22.77 26.70
CA GLY A 114 -6.62 22.75 25.95
C GLY A 114 -7.79 22.20 26.78
N ILE A 115 -7.61 21.08 27.47
CA ILE A 115 -8.65 20.50 28.36
C ILE A 115 -8.97 21.47 29.50
N THR A 116 -7.95 22.05 30.13
CA THR A 116 -8.16 22.99 31.25
C THR A 116 -8.88 24.26 30.79
N GLY A 117 -8.51 24.82 29.63
CA GLY A 117 -9.19 25.98 29.05
C GLY A 117 -10.62 25.69 28.61
N TYR A 118 -10.87 24.51 28.03
CA TYR A 118 -12.20 24.08 27.60
C TYR A 118 -13.13 23.82 28.81
N PHE A 119 -12.63 23.21 29.88
CA PHE A 119 -13.42 22.91 31.07
C PHE A 119 -13.81 24.17 31.85
N VAL A 120 -12.97 25.21 31.86
CA VAL A 120 -13.30 26.51 32.47
C VAL A 120 -14.33 27.29 31.64
N LEU A 121 -14.34 27.13 30.32
CA LEU A 121 -15.36 27.76 29.46
C LEU A 121 -16.72 27.02 29.49
N SER A 122 -16.72 25.68 29.54
CA SER A 122 -17.96 24.89 29.53
C SER A 122 -18.76 24.93 30.83
N GLN A 123 -18.17 25.32 31.97
CA GLN A 123 -18.91 25.47 33.23
C GLN A 123 -19.88 26.67 33.27
N ARG A 124 -19.85 27.58 32.28
CA ARG A 124 -20.76 28.75 32.27
C ARG A 124 -22.10 28.53 31.57
N THR A 125 -22.36 27.35 31.01
CA THR A 125 -23.59 27.12 30.23
C THR A 125 -24.25 25.79 30.58
N THR A 126 -24.91 25.68 31.74
CA THR A 126 -26.01 24.71 31.90
C THR A 126 -26.96 25.08 33.05
N THR A 127 -28.12 25.66 32.74
CA THR A 127 -29.33 25.50 33.56
C THR A 127 -30.57 25.74 32.70
N SER A 128 -31.32 24.69 32.39
CA SER A 128 -32.76 24.75 32.09
C SER A 128 -33.39 23.36 32.32
N PRO A 129 -34.58 23.26 32.94
CA PRO A 129 -35.09 22.01 33.50
C PRO A 129 -35.87 21.13 32.50
N LEU A 130 -35.82 19.83 32.80
CA LEU A 130 -36.46 18.68 32.15
C LEU A 130 -37.97 18.62 32.43
N PRO A 131 -38.83 18.28 31.43
CA PRO A 131 -40.16 17.77 31.69
C PRO A 131 -40.24 16.24 31.54
N THR A 132 -41.06 15.68 32.43
CA THR A 132 -41.51 14.30 32.67
C THR A 132 -41.94 13.50 31.43
N PRO A 133 -41.68 12.18 31.36
CA PRO A 133 -42.26 11.31 30.35
C PRO A 133 -43.66 10.78 30.73
N THR A 134 -44.62 10.95 29.83
CA THR A 134 -45.96 10.34 29.82
C THR A 134 -45.92 9.03 29.01
N PRO A 135 -46.62 7.95 29.41
CA PRO A 135 -46.60 6.66 28.70
C PRO A 135 -47.54 6.65 27.48
N THR A 136 -47.04 6.14 26.34
CA THR A 136 -47.83 5.94 25.10
C THR A 136 -47.81 4.44 24.68
N PRO A 137 -48.92 3.87 24.15
CA PRO A 137 -49.13 2.42 23.98
C PRO A 137 -48.42 1.77 22.77
N PRO A 138 -48.42 0.42 22.66
CA PRO A 138 -47.60 -0.30 21.68
C PRO A 138 -48.17 -0.22 20.25
N ILE A 139 -47.30 0.09 19.29
CA ILE A 139 -47.58 0.07 17.85
C ILE A 139 -47.13 -1.27 17.26
N SER A 140 -48.06 -1.89 16.55
CA SER A 140 -47.97 -3.18 15.87
C SER A 140 -46.82 -3.24 14.84
N THR A 141 -45.99 -4.28 14.94
CA THR A 141 -45.03 -4.68 13.91
C THR A 141 -45.74 -5.32 12.73
N SER A 142 -45.67 -4.69 11.56
CA SER A 142 -46.03 -5.29 10.27
C SER A 142 -44.90 -6.21 9.80
N THR A 143 -45.14 -7.52 9.85
CA THR A 143 -44.26 -8.54 9.28
C THR A 143 -44.54 -8.71 7.80
N THR A 144 -43.63 -8.25 6.93
CA THR A 144 -43.61 -8.62 5.51
C THR A 144 -42.88 -9.97 5.36
N PRO A 145 -43.46 -10.97 4.67
CA PRO A 145 -42.91 -12.33 4.65
C PRO A 145 -41.70 -12.45 3.72
N THR A 146 -40.56 -12.79 4.30
CA THR A 146 -39.40 -13.39 3.62
C THR A 146 -39.82 -14.73 3.02
N GLN A 147 -39.81 -14.83 1.70
CA GLN A 147 -40.05 -16.11 1.02
C GLN A 147 -38.85 -17.03 1.26
N THR A 148 -39.07 -18.02 2.12
CA THR A 148 -38.21 -19.20 2.29
C THR A 148 -38.37 -20.12 1.07
N PRO A 149 -37.32 -20.39 0.28
CA PRO A 149 -37.37 -21.43 -0.73
C PRO A 149 -37.35 -22.81 -0.06
N THR A 150 -38.39 -23.60 -0.31
CA THR A 150 -38.59 -24.96 0.19
C THR A 150 -37.46 -25.89 -0.25
N THR A 151 -36.81 -26.55 0.71
CA THR A 151 -35.65 -27.42 0.51
C THR A 151 -36.08 -28.85 0.17
N ASN A 152 -35.70 -29.35 -1.01
CA ASN A 152 -35.59 -30.78 -1.27
C ASN A 152 -34.13 -31.20 -1.09
N SER A 153 -33.92 -32.22 -0.27
CA SER A 153 -32.62 -32.81 0.04
C SER A 153 -32.00 -33.41 -1.21
N GLY A 154 -31.01 -32.71 -1.78
CA GLY A 154 -30.30 -33.10 -2.99
C GLY A 154 -29.70 -31.88 -3.69
N SER A 155 -28.43 -31.56 -3.38
CA SER A 155 -27.60 -30.55 -4.06
C SER A 155 -28.38 -29.39 -4.71
N SER A 156 -29.19 -28.68 -3.93
CA SER A 156 -30.11 -27.68 -4.45
C SER A 156 -29.33 -26.48 -4.98
N THR A 157 -29.47 -26.21 -6.28
CA THR A 157 -28.95 -24.99 -6.88
C THR A 157 -30.01 -23.90 -6.77
N ILE A 158 -29.73 -22.84 -6.00
CA ILE A 158 -30.62 -21.69 -5.91
C ILE A 158 -30.28 -20.67 -7.02
N THR A 159 -31.28 -19.97 -7.55
CA THR A 159 -31.06 -18.90 -8.53
C THR A 159 -31.22 -17.54 -7.84
N VAL A 160 -30.21 -16.66 -7.98
CA VAL A 160 -30.12 -15.38 -7.27
C VAL A 160 -29.80 -14.24 -8.24
N SER A 161 -30.15 -13.00 -7.91
CA SER A 161 -29.76 -11.84 -8.72
C SER A 161 -28.50 -11.17 -8.16
N LEU A 162 -27.75 -10.41 -8.97
CA LEU A 162 -26.63 -9.59 -8.47
C LEU A 162 -27.12 -8.60 -7.41
N GLY A 163 -26.33 -8.39 -6.35
CA GLY A 163 -26.68 -7.52 -5.23
C GLY A 163 -27.70 -8.09 -4.25
N GLN A 164 -28.33 -9.22 -4.56
CA GLN A 164 -29.28 -9.89 -3.67
C GLN A 164 -28.52 -10.69 -2.60
N GLU A 165 -28.98 -10.59 -1.35
CA GLU A 165 -28.49 -11.47 -0.29
C GLU A 165 -29.11 -12.87 -0.41
N PHE A 166 -28.28 -13.90 -0.25
CA PHE A 166 -28.74 -15.28 -0.25
C PHE A 166 -27.90 -16.12 0.71
N THR A 167 -28.49 -17.18 1.25
CA THR A 167 -27.82 -18.05 2.23
C THR A 167 -27.53 -19.40 1.61
N LEU A 168 -26.32 -19.90 1.84
CA LEU A 168 -25.89 -21.23 1.43
C LEU A 168 -25.33 -22.01 2.63
N LYS A 169 -25.58 -23.32 2.61
CA LYS A 169 -24.96 -24.32 3.47
C LYS A 169 -23.86 -25.07 2.73
N LYS A 170 -23.09 -25.87 3.46
CA LYS A 170 -22.04 -26.71 2.90
C LYS A 170 -22.58 -27.59 1.77
N GLY A 171 -21.94 -27.54 0.61
CA GLY A 171 -22.31 -28.31 -0.58
C GLY A 171 -23.36 -27.63 -1.48
N GLU A 172 -24.09 -26.63 -0.99
CA GLU A 172 -25.08 -25.90 -1.78
C GLU A 172 -24.42 -24.94 -2.77
N THR A 173 -25.14 -24.67 -3.86
CA THR A 173 -24.66 -23.81 -4.95
C THR A 173 -25.68 -22.73 -5.26
N ALA A 174 -25.24 -21.50 -5.45
CA ALA A 174 -26.03 -20.42 -6.02
C ALA A 174 -25.60 -20.17 -7.48
N ARG A 175 -26.58 -19.98 -8.36
CA ARG A 175 -26.39 -19.52 -9.74
C ARG A 175 -26.90 -18.08 -9.86
N VAL A 176 -26.10 -17.20 -10.44
CA VAL A 176 -26.54 -15.83 -10.71
C VAL A 176 -27.41 -15.79 -11.97
N LYS A 177 -28.61 -15.21 -11.87
CA LYS A 177 -29.60 -15.16 -12.94
C LYS A 177 -29.04 -14.43 -14.16
N GLY A 178 -29.17 -15.06 -15.33
CA GLY A 178 -28.72 -14.50 -16.61
C GLY A 178 -27.20 -14.50 -16.80
N LEU A 179 -26.42 -15.05 -15.87
CA LEU A 179 -24.96 -15.12 -15.95
C LEU A 179 -24.48 -16.58 -15.76
N ASN A 180 -23.30 -16.89 -16.29
CA ASN A 180 -22.63 -18.18 -16.04
C ASN A 180 -21.72 -18.08 -14.80
N VAL A 181 -22.30 -17.60 -13.71
CA VAL A 181 -21.63 -17.42 -12.42
C VAL A 181 -22.26 -18.34 -11.40
N PHE A 182 -21.44 -19.19 -10.79
CA PHE A 182 -21.85 -20.13 -9.76
C PHE A 182 -21.00 -19.92 -8.51
N LEU A 183 -21.61 -19.96 -7.34
CA LEU A 183 -20.89 -19.92 -6.07
C LEU A 183 -21.28 -21.15 -5.27
N LYS A 184 -20.29 -21.91 -4.81
CA LYS A 184 -20.51 -23.13 -4.03
C LYS A 184 -19.73 -23.07 -2.73
N VAL A 185 -20.42 -23.35 -1.62
CA VAL A 185 -19.77 -23.48 -0.32
C VAL A 185 -19.14 -24.87 -0.22
N LYS A 186 -17.82 -24.92 -0.02
CA LYS A 186 -17.06 -26.17 0.15
C LYS A 186 -17.02 -26.58 1.60
N ASP A 187 -16.70 -25.65 2.49
CA ASP A 187 -16.55 -25.95 3.91
C ASP A 187 -16.64 -24.70 4.79
N PHE A 188 -16.67 -24.92 6.09
CA PHE A 188 -16.54 -23.88 7.09
C PHE A 188 -15.36 -24.17 8.02
N ILE A 189 -14.57 -23.14 8.32
CA ILE A 189 -13.46 -23.20 9.28
C ILE A 189 -13.95 -22.54 10.56
N TYR A 190 -14.13 -23.34 11.62
CA TYR A 190 -14.47 -22.88 12.97
C TYR A 190 -13.37 -23.27 13.95
N SER A 191 -12.38 -22.42 14.12
CA SER A 191 -11.31 -22.62 15.11
C SER A 191 -11.09 -21.34 15.94
N PRO A 192 -12.05 -20.97 16.81
CA PRO A 192 -11.88 -19.83 17.70
C PRO A 192 -10.83 -20.13 18.77
N CYS A 193 -10.01 -19.13 19.13
CA CYS A 193 -9.09 -19.29 20.26
C CYS A 193 -9.88 -19.24 21.58
N PRO A 194 -9.75 -20.25 22.47
CA PRO A 194 -10.40 -20.22 23.77
C PRO A 194 -10.00 -19.00 24.60
N LYS A 195 -10.92 -18.48 25.43
CA LYS A 195 -10.63 -17.36 26.33
C LYS A 195 -9.49 -17.72 27.28
N GLY A 196 -8.50 -16.83 27.38
CA GLY A 196 -7.33 -17.02 28.26
C GLY A 196 -6.22 -17.90 27.69
N SER A 197 -6.36 -18.40 26.46
CA SER A 197 -5.31 -19.20 25.80
C SER A 197 -4.49 -18.35 24.84
N GLN A 198 -3.21 -18.68 24.69
CA GLN A 198 -2.39 -18.19 23.57
C GLN A 198 -2.41 -19.22 22.46
N CYS A 199 -3.19 -18.96 21.42
CA CYS A 199 -3.22 -19.82 20.23
C CYS A 199 -2.19 -19.35 19.20
N ILE A 200 -1.47 -20.30 18.60
CA ILE A 200 -0.57 -20.05 17.47
C ILE A 200 -1.36 -19.61 16.23
N TRP A 201 -2.61 -20.08 16.11
CA TRP A 201 -3.56 -19.65 15.10
C TRP A 201 -4.98 -19.69 15.64
N SER A 202 -5.83 -18.82 15.12
CA SER A 202 -7.28 -18.88 15.25
C SER A 202 -7.87 -18.40 13.94
N GLY A 203 -8.85 -19.14 13.41
CA GLY A 203 -9.40 -18.87 12.08
C GLY A 203 -10.89 -19.14 12.05
N LEU A 204 -11.64 -18.12 11.63
CA LEU A 204 -13.04 -18.23 11.26
C LEU A 204 -13.13 -17.87 9.78
N ALA A 205 -13.51 -18.82 8.93
CA ALA A 205 -13.60 -18.58 7.49
C ALA A 205 -14.66 -19.45 6.83
N VAL A 206 -15.21 -18.94 5.74
CA VAL A 206 -16.10 -19.70 4.86
C VAL A 206 -15.28 -20.08 3.63
N VAL A 207 -15.14 -21.37 3.36
CA VAL A 207 -14.41 -21.88 2.20
C VAL A 207 -15.41 -22.06 1.09
N TYR A 208 -15.23 -21.33 -0.01
CA TYR A 208 -16.12 -21.41 -1.17
C TYR A 208 -15.31 -21.42 -2.47
N GLU A 209 -15.95 -21.87 -3.54
CA GLU A 209 -15.45 -21.68 -4.90
C GLU A 209 -16.45 -20.83 -5.68
N ILE A 210 -15.94 -19.95 -6.53
CA ILE A 210 -16.73 -19.23 -7.53
C ILE A 210 -16.30 -19.70 -8.91
N SER A 211 -17.27 -20.08 -9.74
CA SER A 211 -17.05 -20.46 -11.14
C SER A 211 -17.63 -19.38 -12.03
N VAL A 212 -16.82 -18.83 -12.93
CA VAL A 212 -17.24 -17.82 -13.91
C VAL A 212 -16.87 -18.32 -15.30
N ASP A 213 -17.87 -18.46 -16.17
CA ASP A 213 -17.69 -18.93 -17.55
C ASP A 213 -16.88 -20.25 -17.65
N GLY A 214 -17.12 -21.16 -16.70
CA GLY A 214 -16.45 -22.46 -16.59
C GLY A 214 -15.09 -22.43 -15.89
N LYS A 215 -14.51 -21.27 -15.60
CA LYS A 215 -13.27 -21.14 -14.83
C LYS A 215 -13.57 -21.08 -13.33
N VAL A 216 -13.01 -22.02 -12.58
CA VAL A 216 -13.19 -22.15 -11.12
C VAL A 216 -12.09 -21.40 -10.37
N TYR A 217 -12.50 -20.63 -9.37
CA TYR A 217 -11.64 -19.87 -8.48
C TYR A 217 -11.91 -20.25 -7.03
N ASN A 218 -10.87 -20.72 -6.34
CA ASN A 218 -10.99 -21.22 -4.96
C ASN A 218 -10.70 -20.10 -3.94
N ALA A 219 -11.62 -19.89 -3.01
CA ALA A 219 -11.46 -18.97 -1.88
C ALA A 219 -11.18 -19.77 -0.59
N SER A 220 -9.96 -20.32 -0.48
CA SER A 220 -9.57 -21.21 0.62
C SER A 220 -9.54 -20.57 2.01
N MET A 221 -9.42 -19.24 2.08
CA MET A 221 -9.44 -18.47 3.33
C MET A 221 -10.52 -17.38 3.33
N GLY A 222 -11.60 -17.59 2.57
CA GLY A 222 -12.72 -16.65 2.48
C GLY A 222 -12.50 -15.45 1.55
N ASN A 223 -11.33 -15.34 0.91
CA ASN A 223 -11.07 -14.34 -0.12
C ASN A 223 -10.79 -15.04 -1.46
N PRO A 224 -11.49 -14.66 -2.54
CA PRO A 224 -11.22 -15.19 -3.86
C PRO A 224 -9.91 -14.58 -4.42
N PRO A 225 -9.26 -15.26 -5.38
CA PRO A 225 -8.13 -14.70 -6.11
C PRO A 225 -8.48 -13.35 -6.77
N PRO A 226 -7.51 -12.42 -6.92
CA PRO A 226 -7.77 -11.11 -7.49
C PRO A 226 -8.23 -11.17 -8.96
N GLU A 227 -7.99 -12.27 -9.68
CA GLU A 227 -8.43 -12.42 -11.07
C GLU A 227 -9.92 -12.70 -11.23
N VAL A 228 -10.66 -12.92 -10.13
CA VAL A 228 -12.11 -13.14 -10.19
C VAL A 228 -12.80 -11.87 -10.69
N PRO A 229 -13.75 -11.92 -11.63
CA PRO A 229 -14.40 -10.71 -12.16
C PRO A 229 -15.56 -10.16 -11.28
N TYR A 230 -15.90 -10.86 -10.19
CA TYR A 230 -16.95 -10.49 -9.25
C TYR A 230 -16.40 -10.33 -7.83
N ASP A 231 -17.06 -9.49 -7.05
CA ASP A 231 -16.81 -9.38 -5.63
C ASP A 231 -17.82 -10.24 -4.89
N VAL A 232 -17.32 -11.07 -3.98
CA VAL A 232 -18.13 -11.94 -3.13
C VAL A 232 -17.98 -11.47 -1.69
N PHE A 233 -19.08 -11.06 -1.09
CA PHE A 233 -19.10 -10.61 0.30
C PHE A 233 -19.84 -11.61 1.15
N VAL A 234 -19.21 -12.07 2.23
CA VAL A 234 -19.89 -12.79 3.31
C VAL A 234 -20.50 -11.75 4.26
N LYS A 235 -21.83 -11.64 4.27
CA LYS A 235 -22.57 -10.66 5.10
C LYS A 235 -22.78 -11.17 6.52
N ASN A 236 -23.11 -12.44 6.66
CA ASN A 236 -23.38 -13.07 7.95
C ASN A 236 -23.03 -14.56 7.89
N THR A 237 -22.54 -15.13 8.99
CA THR A 237 -22.24 -16.57 9.08
C THR A 237 -22.03 -16.97 10.53
N ASP A 238 -22.37 -18.20 10.86
CA ASP A 238 -22.00 -18.84 12.13
C ASP A 238 -20.67 -19.61 12.04
N TYR A 239 -20.03 -19.58 10.85
CA TYR A 239 -18.83 -20.32 10.48
C TYR A 239 -18.94 -21.84 10.70
N LYS A 240 -20.15 -22.40 10.76
CA LYS A 240 -20.37 -23.83 11.00
C LYS A 240 -21.37 -24.43 10.03
N THR A 241 -22.51 -23.77 9.85
CA THR A 241 -23.67 -24.35 9.18
C THR A 241 -24.11 -23.54 7.98
N TYR A 242 -23.96 -22.22 8.01
CA TYR A 242 -24.41 -21.35 6.92
C TYR A 242 -23.54 -20.12 6.72
N ALA A 243 -23.61 -19.56 5.52
CA ALA A 243 -23.14 -18.20 5.24
C ALA A 243 -24.12 -17.50 4.30
N THR A 244 -24.39 -16.24 4.61
CA THR A 244 -25.13 -15.30 3.77
C THR A 244 -24.15 -14.53 2.91
N PHE A 245 -24.36 -14.58 1.61
CA PHE A 245 -23.50 -13.99 0.59
C PHE A 245 -24.22 -12.87 -0.16
N VAL A 246 -23.42 -11.96 -0.70
CA VAL A 246 -23.82 -11.03 -1.76
C VAL A 246 -22.77 -11.10 -2.86
N ILE A 247 -23.20 -11.29 -4.10
CA ILE A 247 -22.32 -11.22 -5.28
C ILE A 247 -22.61 -9.91 -6.00
N ASN A 248 -21.57 -9.09 -6.16
CA ASN A 248 -21.63 -7.81 -6.86
C ASN A 248 -20.62 -7.75 -8.00
N THR A 249 -20.85 -6.82 -8.92
CA THR A 249 -19.79 -6.38 -9.81
C THR A 249 -18.89 -5.39 -9.07
N PRO A 250 -17.58 -5.42 -9.34
CA PRO A 250 -16.63 -4.53 -8.66
C PRO A 250 -16.93 -3.04 -8.86
N GLN A 251 -17.58 -2.70 -9.98
CA GLN A 251 -17.99 -1.33 -10.26
C GLN A 251 -19.04 -0.82 -9.25
N VAL A 252 -20.02 -1.65 -8.89
CA VAL A 252 -21.06 -1.29 -7.92
C VAL A 252 -20.43 -1.04 -6.54
N SER A 253 -19.45 -1.85 -6.16
CA SER A 253 -18.66 -1.67 -4.94
C SER A 253 -18.01 -0.28 -4.91
N CYS A 254 -17.38 0.17 -6.00
CA CYS A 254 -16.75 1.50 -6.06
C CYS A 254 -17.76 2.65 -6.07
N THR A 255 -18.93 2.49 -6.70
CA THR A 255 -19.97 3.53 -6.69
C THR A 255 -20.61 3.76 -5.32
N SER A 256 -20.52 2.78 -4.41
CA SER A 256 -21.04 2.92 -3.04
C SER A 256 -20.15 3.78 -2.12
N GLN A 257 -18.94 4.11 -2.57
CA GLN A 257 -17.98 4.94 -1.84
C GLN A 257 -17.99 6.39 -2.34
N SER A 258 -17.32 7.29 -1.65
CA SER A 258 -17.20 8.70 -2.05
C SER A 258 -15.79 9.26 -1.86
N GLY A 259 -15.47 10.31 -2.62
CA GLY A 259 -14.20 11.03 -2.57
C GLY A 259 -12.99 10.13 -2.88
N ILE A 260 -11.92 10.30 -2.10
CA ILE A 260 -10.64 9.60 -2.32
C ILE A 260 -10.79 8.07 -2.26
N SER A 261 -11.69 7.54 -1.42
CA SER A 261 -11.92 6.10 -1.33
C SER A 261 -12.44 5.53 -2.65
N GLN A 262 -13.40 6.23 -3.27
CA GLN A 262 -13.95 5.85 -4.57
C GLN A 262 -12.89 5.91 -5.66
N ASP A 263 -12.07 6.95 -5.66
CA ASP A 263 -10.98 7.13 -6.62
C ASP A 263 -9.94 6.00 -6.53
N GLU A 264 -9.51 5.63 -5.32
CA GLU A 264 -8.62 4.48 -5.11
C GLU A 264 -9.27 3.15 -5.48
N CYS A 265 -10.58 3.02 -5.27
CA CYS A 265 -11.33 1.84 -5.72
C CYS A 265 -11.26 1.70 -7.24
N TRP A 266 -11.54 2.78 -7.99
CA TRP A 266 -11.44 2.79 -9.45
C TRP A 266 -10.02 2.50 -9.94
N ARG A 267 -9.01 3.09 -9.29
CA ARG A 267 -7.59 2.79 -9.58
C ARG A 267 -7.27 1.31 -9.37
N GLY A 268 -7.76 0.71 -8.29
CA GLY A 268 -7.61 -0.72 -8.03
C GLY A 268 -8.24 -1.59 -9.13
N LEU A 269 -9.44 -1.23 -9.60
CA LEU A 269 -10.08 -1.93 -10.72
C LEU A 269 -9.33 -1.79 -12.03
N ALA A 270 -8.80 -0.60 -12.30
CA ALA A 270 -7.97 -0.35 -13.47
C ALA A 270 -6.80 -1.34 -13.53
N LYS A 271 -6.06 -1.48 -12.42
CA LYS A 271 -4.92 -2.43 -12.32
C LYS A 271 -5.36 -3.88 -12.42
N ARG A 272 -6.42 -4.25 -11.69
CA ARG A 272 -6.97 -5.62 -11.64
C ARG A 272 -7.35 -6.12 -13.04
N PHE A 273 -8.01 -5.27 -13.82
CA PHE A 273 -8.50 -5.62 -15.15
C PHE A 273 -7.59 -5.15 -16.29
N SER A 274 -6.49 -4.46 -15.97
CA SER A 274 -5.62 -3.80 -16.95
C SER A 274 -6.38 -2.87 -17.92
N ASP A 275 -7.42 -2.19 -17.41
CA ASP A 275 -8.33 -1.39 -18.24
C ASP A 275 -8.28 0.09 -17.85
N GLN A 276 -7.79 0.91 -18.78
CA GLN A 276 -7.62 2.36 -18.61
C GLN A 276 -8.94 3.13 -18.47
N THR A 277 -10.08 2.55 -18.90
CA THR A 277 -11.38 3.24 -18.83
C THR A 277 -11.77 3.54 -17.37
N TYR A 278 -11.30 2.73 -16.42
CA TYR A 278 -11.51 2.97 -14.99
C TYR A 278 -10.74 4.20 -14.48
N CYS A 279 -9.53 4.47 -14.99
CA CYS A 279 -8.80 5.71 -14.65
C CYS A 279 -9.58 6.96 -15.10
N GLY A 280 -10.39 6.85 -16.17
CA GLY A 280 -11.27 7.93 -16.63
C GLY A 280 -12.39 8.29 -15.65
N LYS A 281 -12.76 7.40 -14.72
CA LYS A 281 -13.82 7.61 -13.72
C LYS A 281 -13.33 8.33 -12.46
N ILE A 282 -12.02 8.50 -12.31
CA ILE A 282 -11.39 9.11 -11.14
C ILE A 282 -11.52 10.63 -11.20
N GLN A 283 -11.98 11.24 -10.10
CA GLN A 283 -12.17 12.69 -10.01
C GLN A 283 -10.89 13.40 -9.57
N ASN A 284 -10.20 12.87 -8.55
CA ASN A 284 -8.97 13.47 -8.05
C ASN A 284 -7.84 13.32 -9.08
N LEU A 285 -7.28 14.45 -9.53
CA LEU A 285 -6.24 14.48 -10.55
C LEU A 285 -4.98 13.71 -10.14
N LEU A 286 -4.59 13.75 -8.86
CA LEU A 286 -3.40 13.03 -8.38
C LEU A 286 -3.61 11.52 -8.43
N THR A 287 -4.77 11.03 -7.98
CA THR A 287 -5.11 9.60 -8.05
C THR A 287 -5.30 9.13 -9.49
N LYS A 288 -5.82 10.01 -10.35
CA LYS A 288 -5.99 9.73 -11.78
C LYS A 288 -4.65 9.59 -12.50
N ASP A 289 -3.74 10.54 -12.29
CA ASP A 289 -2.37 10.48 -12.80
C ASP A 289 -1.67 9.20 -12.33
N ALA A 290 -1.76 8.89 -11.03
CA ALA A 290 -1.20 7.66 -10.47
C ALA A 290 -1.79 6.39 -11.08
N CYS A 291 -3.09 6.39 -11.41
CA CYS A 291 -3.75 5.27 -12.08
C CYS A 291 -3.16 5.00 -13.48
N PHE A 292 -2.97 6.07 -14.27
CA PHE A 292 -2.35 5.93 -15.58
C PHE A 292 -0.87 5.54 -15.50
N GLU A 293 -0.11 6.07 -14.53
CA GLU A 293 1.28 5.66 -14.32
C GLU A 293 1.40 4.17 -13.96
N ASP A 294 0.54 3.67 -13.06
CA ASP A 294 0.52 2.25 -12.70
C ASP A 294 0.24 1.35 -13.91
N LEU A 295 -0.74 1.72 -14.74
CA LEU A 295 -1.06 0.96 -15.95
C LEU A 295 0.05 1.04 -16.99
N ALA A 296 0.68 2.20 -17.14
CA ALA A 296 1.82 2.38 -18.03
C ALA A 296 2.97 1.44 -17.66
N GLU A 297 3.24 1.30 -16.36
CA GLU A 297 4.23 0.37 -15.81
C GLU A 297 3.81 -1.09 -16.00
N GLN A 298 2.61 -1.46 -15.53
CA GLN A 298 2.11 -2.84 -15.55
C GLN A 298 2.00 -3.41 -16.97
N LEU A 299 1.59 -2.58 -17.94
CA LEU A 299 1.45 -2.97 -19.35
C LEU A 299 2.71 -2.67 -20.18
N SER A 300 3.72 -2.03 -19.59
CA SER A 300 4.89 -1.51 -20.31
C SER A 300 4.50 -0.65 -21.52
N ASN A 301 3.42 0.12 -21.40
CA ASN A 301 2.87 0.95 -22.47
C ASN A 301 3.10 2.43 -22.19
N SER A 302 4.14 3.00 -22.81
CA SER A 302 4.52 4.41 -22.63
C SER A 302 3.48 5.42 -23.13
N ASN A 303 2.56 5.01 -24.02
CA ASN A 303 1.54 5.92 -24.56
C ASN A 303 0.56 6.37 -23.46
N LEU A 304 0.37 5.55 -22.43
CA LEU A 304 -0.48 5.90 -21.28
C LEU A 304 0.03 7.12 -20.52
N CYS A 305 1.34 7.41 -20.58
CA CYS A 305 1.93 8.59 -19.97
C CYS A 305 1.47 9.91 -20.61
N GLN A 306 0.85 9.89 -21.79
CA GLN A 306 0.25 11.09 -22.41
C GLN A 306 -0.98 11.57 -21.64
N ASN A 307 -1.63 10.68 -20.87
CA ASN A 307 -2.80 11.01 -20.05
C ASN A 307 -2.44 11.49 -18.64
N VAL A 308 -1.15 11.62 -18.32
CA VAL A 308 -0.64 12.01 -17.01
C VAL A 308 -0.27 13.50 -17.03
N SER A 309 -0.88 14.28 -16.16
CA SER A 309 -0.62 15.74 -16.09
C SER A 309 0.67 16.05 -15.34
N SER A 310 0.90 15.39 -14.21
CA SER A 310 2.09 15.57 -13.37
C SER A 310 2.77 14.22 -13.11
N PRO A 311 3.69 13.80 -14.00
CA PRO A 311 4.37 12.53 -13.84
C PRO A 311 5.34 12.55 -12.65
N LYS A 312 5.33 11.50 -11.83
CA LYS A 312 6.14 11.40 -10.59
C LYS A 312 6.98 10.14 -10.51
N HIS A 313 6.60 9.07 -11.22
CA HIS A 313 7.25 7.77 -11.11
C HIS A 313 7.70 7.28 -12.49
N TYR A 314 7.00 6.29 -13.03
CA TYR A 314 7.38 5.61 -14.27
C TYR A 314 7.38 6.54 -15.48
N CYS A 315 6.35 7.37 -15.62
CA CYS A 315 6.26 8.31 -16.74
C CYS A 315 7.33 9.42 -16.67
N GLN A 316 7.68 9.84 -15.45
CA GLN A 316 8.77 10.79 -15.25
C GLN A 316 10.11 10.16 -15.63
N TYR A 317 10.34 8.90 -15.22
CA TYR A 317 11.50 8.12 -15.65
C TYR A 317 11.64 8.07 -17.17
N LEU A 318 10.58 7.69 -17.89
CA LEU A 318 10.60 7.60 -19.35
C LEU A 318 10.93 8.95 -20.01
N LYS A 319 10.38 10.04 -19.47
CA LYS A 319 10.64 11.41 -19.94
C LYS A 319 12.10 11.81 -19.75
N LEU A 320 12.68 11.56 -18.57
CA LEU A 320 14.07 11.93 -18.30
C LEU A 320 15.07 11.11 -19.13
N VAL A 321 14.77 9.83 -19.34
CA VAL A 321 15.59 8.93 -20.18
C VAL A 321 15.52 9.28 -21.67
N SER A 322 14.43 9.87 -22.15
CA SER A 322 14.33 10.36 -23.53
C SER A 322 15.05 11.70 -23.73
N GLN A 323 15.10 12.52 -22.68
CA GLN A 323 15.77 13.83 -22.67
C GLN A 323 17.26 13.76 -22.30
N ASN A 324 17.77 12.59 -21.92
CA ASN A 324 19.14 12.42 -21.40
C ASN A 324 19.45 13.31 -20.17
N ALA A 325 18.43 13.58 -19.35
CA ALA A 325 18.50 14.50 -18.21
C ALA A 325 18.94 13.78 -16.92
N LEU A 326 20.23 13.43 -16.84
CA LEU A 326 20.82 12.65 -15.74
C LEU A 326 20.69 13.35 -14.37
N ASP A 327 20.88 14.67 -14.34
CA ASP A 327 20.83 15.50 -13.13
C ASP A 327 19.45 15.52 -12.46
N GLN A 328 18.40 15.29 -13.26
CA GLN A 328 17.01 15.30 -12.82
C GLN A 328 16.52 13.93 -12.34
N CYS A 329 17.25 12.84 -12.60
CA CYS A 329 16.85 11.49 -12.18
C CYS A 329 16.60 11.39 -10.66
N GLY A 330 17.28 12.20 -9.85
CA GLY A 330 17.08 12.26 -8.39
C GLY A 330 15.68 12.71 -7.95
N SER A 331 14.93 13.39 -8.83
CA SER A 331 13.56 13.85 -8.54
C SER A 331 12.51 12.74 -8.50
N ILE A 332 12.81 11.56 -9.09
CA ILE A 332 11.90 10.42 -9.10
C ILE A 332 11.75 9.86 -7.70
N ILE A 333 10.51 9.77 -7.19
CA ILE A 333 10.24 9.35 -5.80
C ILE A 333 10.52 7.85 -5.59
N ILE A 334 10.08 7.00 -6.52
CA ILE A 334 10.21 5.55 -6.39
C ILE A 334 11.65 5.14 -6.68
N PHE A 335 12.27 4.50 -5.68
CA PHE A 335 13.68 4.09 -5.72
C PHE A 335 14.03 3.25 -6.95
N HIS A 336 13.20 2.25 -7.29
CA HIS A 336 13.41 1.41 -8.46
C HIS A 336 13.51 2.23 -9.76
N TRP A 337 12.57 3.15 -9.99
CA TRP A 337 12.56 4.00 -11.19
C TRP A 337 13.71 5.01 -11.21
N ARG A 338 14.09 5.53 -10.04
CA ARG A 338 15.27 6.40 -9.89
C ARG A 338 16.56 5.67 -10.30
N VAL A 339 16.76 4.45 -9.80
CA VAL A 339 17.91 3.60 -10.16
C VAL A 339 17.94 3.33 -11.65
N SER A 340 16.79 2.92 -12.21
CA SER A 340 16.66 2.64 -13.65
C SER A 340 16.95 3.88 -14.51
N CYS A 341 16.55 5.07 -14.07
CA CYS A 341 16.87 6.33 -14.75
C CYS A 341 18.38 6.54 -14.93
N PHE A 342 19.14 6.46 -13.83
CA PHE A 342 20.60 6.61 -13.87
C PHE A 342 21.26 5.54 -14.74
N LYS A 343 20.86 4.27 -14.58
CA LYS A 343 21.44 3.14 -15.32
C LYS A 343 21.19 3.23 -16.82
N GLU A 344 19.98 3.54 -17.25
CA GLU A 344 19.62 3.60 -18.66
C GLU A 344 20.29 4.80 -19.37
N ILE A 345 20.35 5.97 -18.72
CA ILE A 345 21.08 7.12 -19.26
C ILE A 345 22.58 6.83 -19.38
N ALA A 346 23.18 6.27 -18.32
CA ALA A 346 24.59 5.87 -18.33
C ALA A 346 24.91 4.88 -19.46
N LYS A 347 24.03 3.89 -19.65
CA LYS A 347 24.15 2.91 -20.75
C LYS A 347 24.04 3.57 -22.12
N LYS A 348 23.05 4.46 -22.33
CA LYS A 348 22.86 5.18 -23.61
C LYS A 348 24.03 6.10 -23.94
N SER A 349 24.65 6.72 -22.94
CA SER A 349 25.79 7.62 -23.12
C SER A 349 27.08 6.90 -23.57
N GLY A 350 27.18 5.59 -23.35
CA GLY A 350 28.41 4.81 -23.57
C GLY A 350 29.51 5.06 -22.53
N GLN A 351 29.33 6.00 -21.60
CA GLN A 351 30.31 6.35 -20.56
C GLN A 351 30.20 5.49 -19.29
N GLY A 352 29.11 4.73 -19.14
CA GLY A 352 28.86 3.92 -17.96
C GLY A 352 28.87 4.76 -16.69
N ILE A 353 29.54 4.29 -15.64
CA ILE A 353 29.63 4.99 -14.35
C ILE A 353 30.28 6.38 -14.44
N ASN A 354 31.13 6.61 -15.45
CA ASN A 354 31.84 7.88 -15.61
C ASN A 354 30.90 9.03 -15.98
N VAL A 355 29.68 8.75 -16.46
CA VAL A 355 28.67 9.77 -16.74
C VAL A 355 28.34 10.58 -15.47
N CYS A 356 28.41 9.96 -14.29
CA CYS A 356 28.12 10.62 -13.02
C CYS A 356 29.14 11.70 -12.64
N ASN A 357 30.35 11.70 -13.25
CA ASN A 357 31.38 12.72 -12.97
C ASN A 357 30.99 14.10 -13.51
N SER A 358 29.99 14.17 -14.40
CA SER A 358 29.44 15.44 -14.91
C SER A 358 28.48 16.13 -13.93
N LEU A 359 28.10 15.45 -12.84
CA LEU A 359 27.17 15.97 -11.83
C LEU A 359 27.92 16.66 -10.69
N GLU A 360 27.19 17.48 -9.92
CA GLU A 360 27.69 18.02 -8.65
C GLU A 360 28.14 16.92 -7.68
N PRO A 361 29.15 17.13 -6.82
CA PRO A 361 29.76 16.07 -6.02
C PRO A 361 28.79 15.22 -5.19
N SER A 362 27.77 15.86 -4.59
CA SER A 362 26.74 15.17 -3.80
C SER A 362 25.86 14.26 -4.67
N LYS A 363 25.44 14.74 -5.85
CA LYS A 363 24.63 13.97 -6.81
C LYS A 363 25.45 12.90 -7.52
N ALA A 364 26.72 13.19 -7.82
CA ALA A 364 27.66 12.25 -8.43
C ALA A 364 27.86 11.01 -7.56
N THR A 365 27.99 11.20 -6.24
CA THR A 365 28.13 10.10 -5.27
C THR A 365 26.90 9.19 -5.31
N VAL A 366 25.70 9.77 -5.16
CA VAL A 366 24.43 9.02 -5.24
C VAL A 366 24.27 8.30 -6.60
N CYS A 367 24.60 8.98 -7.71
CA CYS A 367 24.56 8.39 -9.04
C CYS A 367 25.47 7.16 -9.15
N LYS A 368 26.71 7.24 -8.65
CA LYS A 368 27.67 6.12 -8.66
C LYS A 368 27.19 4.95 -7.80
N GLU A 369 26.70 5.21 -6.59
CA GLU A 369 26.14 4.20 -5.69
C GLU A 369 24.96 3.45 -6.35
N LEU A 370 24.00 4.19 -6.91
CA LEU A 370 22.81 3.60 -7.52
C LEU A 370 23.13 2.78 -8.79
N ILE A 371 24.14 3.17 -9.57
CA ILE A 371 24.59 2.41 -10.73
C ILE A 371 25.32 1.14 -10.29
N SER A 372 26.21 1.23 -9.30
CA SER A 372 27.11 0.14 -8.89
C SER A 372 26.43 -0.94 -8.05
N GLY A 373 25.34 -0.59 -7.35
CA GLY A 373 24.67 -1.51 -6.43
C GLY A 373 25.38 -1.59 -5.07
N PRO A 374 24.86 -2.40 -4.12
CA PRO A 374 25.29 -2.42 -2.71
C PRO A 374 26.70 -3.00 -2.44
N ASP A 375 27.55 -3.16 -3.46
CA ASP A 375 28.86 -3.82 -3.36
C ASP A 375 30.06 -2.84 -3.43
N TYR A 376 29.86 -1.56 -3.11
CA TYR A 376 30.92 -0.55 -2.93
C TYR A 376 30.83 0.17 -1.60
#